data_AF-A0A519KZI0-F1
#
_entry.id   AF-A0A519KZI0-F1
#
_cell.length_a   1.000
_cell.length_b   1.000
_cell.length_c   1.000
_cell.angle_alpha   90.00
_cell.angle_beta   90.00
_cell.angle_gamma   90.00
#
_symmetry.space_group_name_H-M   'P 1'
#
loop_
_entity.id
_entity.type
_entity.pdbx_description
1 polymer ?
#
loop_
_entity_poly.entity_id
_entity_poly.type
_entity_poly.pdbx_seq_one_letter_code
_entity_poly.pdbx_strand_id
1 'polypeptide(L)'
;MTAFDRRSLMIGAAVASTTATSVRAQAAGEPQATNPLGNGRPGPASRHFRSRAVDRAVEQVQRHLGRSGTRGKLGALFGNCFPNTLDTTVEQGTLDGGPDTFVITGDIPAMWLRDSSAQVWPYVALAAEDPALKTLLAGVIRRQARQILLDPYANAFNKGPTGSPFSTDETEMKPEVWERKYELDSLCYPVRLAHGYWKATGDASPFDDAWRQASRLSVETMRVQQRKRGPGPYHHKRSTSWSPDMAPGQGWGNPVRPVGLIASMYRPSDDAAMFLFLVPSNMFAVVSLRQLAEMHEALFADVVFAADCRALADEVDAALRAHALVEHPTAGRVWA
;
A
#
# COMPACT_ATOMS: atom_id res chain seq x y z
N MET A 1 -50.47 25.16 3.52
CA MET A 1 -50.32 25.67 4.90
C MET A 1 -49.04 26.48 4.96
N THR A 2 -49.20 27.70 5.41
CA THR A 2 -48.27 28.84 5.35
C THR A 2 -46.99 28.65 6.16
N ALA A 3 -45.91 29.21 5.62
CA ALA A 3 -44.54 29.21 6.13
C ALA A 3 -44.39 29.85 7.52
N PHE A 4 -43.34 29.46 8.25
CA PHE A 4 -42.79 30.25 9.36
C PHE A 4 -41.26 30.21 9.36
N ASP A 5 -40.68 31.37 9.02
CA ASP A 5 -39.30 31.80 9.21
C ASP A 5 -39.17 32.50 10.59
N ARG A 6 -38.06 32.29 11.30
CA ARG A 6 -37.72 33.03 12.53
C ARG A 6 -36.20 33.20 12.70
N ARG A 7 -35.64 34.19 12.01
CA ARG A 7 -34.50 34.97 12.52
C ARG A 7 -34.99 36.31 13.10
N SER A 8 -34.63 36.54 14.37
CA SER A 8 -34.20 37.82 14.97
C SER A 8 -35.13 38.61 15.92
N LEU A 9 -34.43 39.19 16.93
CA LEU A 9 -34.72 40.35 17.80
C LEU A 9 -35.62 40.12 19.04
N MET A 10 -35.39 40.65 20.26
CA MET A 10 -34.60 41.77 20.84
C MET A 10 -34.23 41.46 22.33
N ILE A 11 -33.04 41.84 22.84
CA ILE A 11 -32.68 43.02 23.68
C ILE A 11 -33.57 43.29 24.91
N GLY A 12 -32.94 43.26 26.09
CA GLY A 12 -33.44 43.85 27.34
C GLY A 12 -32.32 43.94 28.39
N ALA A 13 -32.02 45.16 28.85
CA ALA A 13 -30.93 45.50 29.76
C ALA A 13 -31.34 45.43 31.24
N ALA A 14 -30.39 45.20 32.14
CA ALA A 14 -30.47 45.61 33.54
C ALA A 14 -29.07 45.91 34.10
N VAL A 15 -28.96 47.05 34.78
CA VAL A 15 -27.77 47.69 35.35
C VAL A 15 -27.70 47.42 36.85
N ALA A 16 -26.47 47.29 37.39
CA ALA A 16 -25.95 47.67 38.72
C ALA A 16 -24.95 46.60 39.20
N SER A 17 -23.80 46.87 39.84
CA SER A 17 -23.14 48.08 40.32
C SER A 17 -21.68 47.70 40.65
N THR A 18 -20.81 48.71 40.69
CA THR A 18 -19.34 48.72 40.82
C THR A 18 -18.72 48.04 42.06
N THR A 19 -17.57 47.39 41.87
CA THR A 19 -16.41 47.46 42.78
C THR A 19 -15.10 47.39 41.97
N ALA A 20 -14.25 48.40 42.15
CA ALA A 20 -12.93 48.49 41.53
C ALA A 20 -11.93 47.61 42.30
N THR A 21 -11.23 46.74 41.59
CA THR A 21 -9.96 46.17 42.05
C THR A 21 -8.95 46.27 40.91
N SER A 22 -7.86 47.00 41.17
CA SER A 22 -6.73 47.20 40.29
C SER A 22 -5.91 45.92 40.20
N VAL A 23 -6.16 45.10 39.18
CA VAL A 23 -5.27 43.99 38.82
C VAL A 23 -4.32 44.47 37.73
N ARG A 24 -3.05 44.53 38.10
CA ARG A 24 -1.91 44.77 37.22
C ARG A 24 -1.96 43.72 36.10
N ALA A 25 -2.26 44.15 34.88
CA ALA A 25 -2.22 43.29 33.71
C ALA A 25 -0.77 42.81 33.49
N GLN A 26 -0.47 41.59 33.91
CA GLN A 26 0.61 40.83 33.29
C GLN A 26 0.27 40.74 31.81
N ALA A 27 1.20 41.12 30.95
CA ALA A 27 1.11 40.85 29.53
C ALA A 27 0.93 39.34 29.36
N ALA A 28 -0.32 38.91 29.18
CA ALA A 28 -0.62 37.59 28.70
C ALA A 28 0.08 37.50 27.34
N GLY A 29 1.16 36.73 27.27
CA GLY A 29 1.69 36.30 25.99
C GLY A 29 0.51 35.76 25.18
N GLU A 30 0.43 36.15 23.90
CA GLU A 30 -0.62 35.69 23.01
C GLU A 30 -0.88 34.19 23.28
N PRO A 31 -2.15 33.77 23.47
CA PRO A 31 -2.43 32.36 23.71
C PRO A 31 -1.77 31.58 22.58
N GLN A 32 -0.76 30.80 22.95
CA GLN A 32 0.03 30.01 22.00
C GLN A 32 -0.98 29.15 21.25
N ALA A 33 -1.29 29.55 20.01
CA ALA A 33 -2.40 28.98 19.27
C ALA A 33 -2.21 27.47 19.22
N THR A 34 -2.97 26.76 20.06
CA THR A 34 -2.86 25.32 20.18
C THR A 34 -3.35 24.75 18.87
N ASN A 35 -2.57 23.81 18.35
CA ASN A 35 -2.95 23.10 17.15
C ASN A 35 -4.35 22.49 17.36
N PRO A 36 -5.36 22.77 16.51
CA PRO A 36 -6.73 22.34 16.77
C PRO A 36 -6.91 20.81 16.73
N LEU A 37 -5.98 20.10 16.09
CA LEU A 37 -5.84 18.66 16.13
C LEU A 37 -4.57 18.38 16.93
N GLY A 38 -4.69 17.82 18.13
CA GLY A 38 -3.54 17.55 19.00
C GLY A 38 -2.49 16.62 18.35
N ASN A 39 -1.39 16.37 19.06
CA ASN A 39 -0.38 15.41 18.61
C ASN A 39 -0.96 13.99 18.68
N GLY A 40 -1.22 13.38 17.52
CA GLY A 40 -1.76 12.02 17.39
C GLY A 40 -0.68 10.94 17.26
N ARG A 41 0.60 11.33 17.23
CA ARG A 41 1.72 10.37 17.18
C ARG A 41 1.95 9.73 18.55
N PRO A 42 2.41 8.46 18.60
CA PRO A 42 2.97 7.90 19.82
C PRO A 42 4.05 8.79 20.42
N GLY A 43 4.20 8.71 21.74
CA GLY A 43 5.31 9.33 22.44
C GLY A 43 6.65 8.85 21.85
N PRO A 44 7.71 9.67 21.82
CA PRO A 44 8.94 9.33 21.07
C PRO A 44 9.51 7.94 21.40
N ALA A 45 9.49 7.52 22.68
CA ALA A 45 10.00 6.22 23.11
C ALA A 45 9.17 5.01 22.63
N SER A 46 7.92 5.23 22.24
CA SER A 46 7.00 4.21 21.75
C SER A 46 6.95 4.12 20.22
N ARG A 47 7.72 4.93 19.50
CA ARG A 47 7.80 4.90 18.03
C ARG A 47 8.71 3.76 17.60
N HIS A 48 8.25 2.93 16.68
CA HIS A 48 8.99 1.75 16.24
C HIS A 48 10.25 2.08 15.44
N PHE A 49 10.22 3.17 14.69
CA PHE A 49 11.36 3.64 13.90
C PHE A 49 11.44 5.17 13.87
N ARG A 50 12.65 5.71 13.70
CA ARG A 50 12.88 7.15 13.59
C ARG A 50 13.76 7.44 12.38
N SER A 51 13.24 8.28 11.48
CA SER A 51 14.01 8.84 10.37
C SER A 51 14.16 10.34 10.55
N ARG A 52 15.40 10.83 10.49
CA ARG A 52 15.68 12.26 10.57
C ARG A 52 15.17 12.99 9.32
N ALA A 53 15.25 12.35 8.15
CA ALA A 53 14.72 12.97 6.93
C ALA A 53 13.19 13.12 6.98
N VAL A 54 12.48 12.12 7.51
CA VAL A 54 11.02 12.19 7.69
C VAL A 54 10.63 13.26 8.71
N ASP A 55 11.29 13.31 9.87
CA ASP A 55 10.99 14.34 10.88
C ASP A 55 11.26 15.76 10.32
N ARG A 56 12.35 15.96 9.56
CA ARG A 56 12.61 17.24 8.85
C ARG A 56 11.51 17.60 7.86
N ALA A 57 11.03 16.63 7.06
CA ALA A 57 9.96 16.84 6.10
C ALA A 57 8.66 17.26 6.78
N VAL A 58 8.30 16.61 7.90
CA VAL A 58 7.16 16.99 8.75
C VAL A 58 7.30 18.42 9.24
N GLU A 59 8.44 18.77 9.82
CA GLU A 59 8.69 20.12 10.32
C GLU A 59 8.62 21.18 9.21
N GLN A 60 9.14 20.88 8.02
CA GLN A 60 9.09 21.78 6.87
C GLN A 60 7.66 22.05 6.40
N VAL A 61 6.85 21.00 6.25
CA VAL A 61 5.44 21.12 5.83
C VAL A 61 4.64 21.89 6.88
N GLN A 62 4.82 21.57 8.16
CA GLN A 62 4.14 22.27 9.25
C GLN A 62 4.52 23.76 9.31
N ARG A 63 5.80 24.09 9.15
CA ARG A 63 6.25 25.49 9.08
C ARG A 63 5.63 26.23 7.90
N HIS A 64 5.55 25.60 6.72
CA HIS A 64 4.96 26.21 5.53
C HIS A 64 3.44 26.45 5.67
N LEU A 65 2.73 25.53 6.33
CA LEU A 65 1.29 25.64 6.51
C LEU A 65 0.91 26.60 7.66
N GLY A 66 1.81 26.81 8.62
CA GLY A 66 1.55 27.63 9.81
C GLY A 66 0.83 26.83 10.90
N ARG A 67 0.46 27.50 12.00
CA ARG A 67 -0.10 26.84 13.20
C ARG A 67 -1.59 27.09 13.43
N SER A 68 -2.20 28.02 12.69
CA SER A 68 -3.57 28.48 12.93
C SER A 68 -4.51 28.19 11.75
N GLY A 69 -5.82 28.21 12.04
CA GLY A 69 -6.87 28.03 11.04
C GLY A 69 -6.81 26.67 10.32
N THR A 70 -7.44 26.61 9.14
CA THR A 70 -7.52 25.37 8.33
C THR A 70 -6.14 24.87 7.89
N ARG A 71 -5.19 25.76 7.61
CA ARG A 71 -3.82 25.37 7.23
C ARG A 71 -3.06 24.74 8.41
N GLY A 72 -3.19 25.30 9.62
CA GLY A 72 -2.64 24.69 10.82
C GLY A 72 -3.18 23.28 11.09
N LYS A 73 -4.49 23.07 10.90
CA LYS A 73 -5.11 21.73 10.96
C LYS A 73 -4.51 20.78 9.92
N LEU A 74 -4.29 21.24 8.69
CA LEU A 74 -3.66 20.42 7.66
C LEU A 74 -2.20 20.05 8.01
N GLY A 75 -1.43 20.98 8.58
CA GLY A 75 -0.08 20.69 9.07
C GLY A 75 -0.08 19.67 10.23
N ALA A 76 -1.07 19.74 11.11
CA ALA A 76 -1.30 18.73 12.15
C ALA A 76 -1.56 17.35 11.57
N LEU A 77 -2.50 17.27 10.63
CA LEU A 77 -2.88 16.03 9.97
C LEU A 77 -1.69 15.42 9.24
N PHE A 78 -0.93 16.23 8.51
CA PHE A 78 0.30 15.78 7.86
C PHE A 78 1.30 15.22 8.89
N GLY A 79 1.53 15.93 9.99
CA GLY A 79 2.45 15.47 11.04
C GLY A 79 2.00 14.19 11.75
N ASN A 80 0.70 13.92 11.82
CA ASN A 80 0.16 12.69 12.40
C ASN A 80 0.20 11.53 11.39
N CYS A 81 -0.14 11.77 10.13
CA CYS A 81 -0.29 10.72 9.12
C CYS A 81 1.01 10.36 8.41
N PHE A 82 1.82 11.35 8.03
CA PHE A 82 3.01 11.11 7.21
C PHE A 82 4.03 10.17 7.87
N PRO A 83 4.33 10.22 9.18
CA PRO A 83 5.25 9.28 9.81
C PRO A 83 4.56 8.04 10.42
N ASN A 84 3.24 7.88 10.27
CA ASN A 84 2.49 6.87 11.03
C ASN A 84 3.01 5.44 10.83
N THR A 85 3.30 5.04 9.58
CA THR A 85 3.93 3.74 9.28
C THR A 85 5.20 3.50 10.11
N LEU A 86 6.11 4.48 10.12
CA LEU A 86 7.38 4.35 10.85
C LEU A 86 7.16 4.35 12.36
N ASP A 87 6.17 5.11 12.83
CA ASP A 87 5.86 5.20 14.25
C ASP A 87 5.21 3.92 14.79
N THR A 88 4.37 3.22 14.02
CA THR A 88 3.46 2.20 14.58
C THR A 88 3.46 0.84 13.88
N THR A 89 4.00 0.69 12.67
CA THR A 89 3.78 -0.55 11.90
C THR A 89 5.03 -1.30 11.48
N VAL A 90 6.19 -0.66 11.53
CA VAL A 90 7.46 -1.31 11.14
C VAL A 90 8.06 -2.10 12.30
N GLU A 91 8.66 -3.24 11.99
CA GLU A 91 9.49 -4.01 12.90
C GLU A 91 10.78 -4.43 12.18
N GLN A 92 11.91 -3.91 12.65
CA GLN A 92 13.22 -4.18 12.05
C GLN A 92 13.81 -5.49 12.58
N GLY A 93 14.61 -6.14 11.75
CA GLY A 93 15.32 -7.37 12.13
C GLY A 93 16.45 -7.69 11.17
N THR A 94 16.87 -8.96 11.23
CA THR A 94 17.85 -9.53 10.32
C THR A 94 17.35 -10.89 9.86
N LEU A 95 17.45 -11.15 8.56
CA LEU A 95 17.08 -12.41 7.95
C LEU A 95 18.10 -12.76 6.86
N ASP A 96 18.60 -14.00 6.90
CA ASP A 96 19.67 -14.51 6.03
C ASP A 96 20.90 -13.60 5.99
N GLY A 97 21.29 -13.05 7.16
CA GLY A 97 22.44 -12.17 7.30
C GLY A 97 22.28 -10.75 6.73
N GLY A 98 21.11 -10.40 6.20
CA GLY A 98 20.81 -9.06 5.69
C GLY A 98 19.69 -8.36 6.46
N PRO A 99 19.46 -7.05 6.20
CA PRO A 99 18.39 -6.32 6.84
C PRO A 99 17.04 -6.94 6.51
N ASP A 100 16.15 -6.90 7.48
CA ASP A 100 14.79 -7.38 7.38
C ASP A 100 13.85 -6.33 7.98
N THR A 101 12.71 -6.11 7.35
CA THR A 101 11.68 -5.21 7.90
C THR A 101 10.32 -5.80 7.60
N PHE A 102 9.60 -6.13 8.67
CA PHE A 102 8.21 -6.55 8.62
C PHE A 102 7.32 -5.33 8.84
N VAL A 103 6.28 -5.16 8.02
CA VAL A 103 5.38 -3.99 8.09
C VAL A 103 3.95 -4.47 8.18
N ILE A 104 3.32 -4.30 9.35
CA ILE A 104 1.90 -4.61 9.51
C ILE A 104 1.03 -3.53 8.86
N THR A 105 -0.24 -3.84 8.54
CA THR A 105 -1.14 -2.84 7.97
C THR A 105 -1.54 -1.76 8.99
N GLY A 106 -1.61 -2.14 10.28
CA GLY A 106 -2.00 -1.28 11.38
C GLY A 106 -2.69 -2.09 12.47
N ASP A 107 -4.01 -2.08 12.45
CA ASP A 107 -4.85 -2.86 13.37
C ASP A 107 -4.93 -4.35 13.03
N ILE A 108 -4.57 -4.75 11.81
CA ILE A 108 -4.39 -6.15 11.42
C ILE A 108 -2.90 -6.52 11.57
N PRO A 109 -2.54 -7.53 12.38
CA PRO A 109 -1.16 -7.85 12.73
C PRO A 109 -0.47 -8.73 11.67
N ALA A 110 -0.65 -8.41 10.38
CA ALA A 110 -0.06 -9.12 9.26
C ALA A 110 0.41 -8.15 8.17
N MET A 111 1.30 -8.63 7.31
CA MET A 111 1.94 -7.84 6.26
C MET A 111 1.35 -8.20 4.90
N TRP A 112 0.63 -7.26 4.30
CA TRP A 112 0.22 -7.35 2.89
C TRP A 112 1.36 -6.88 1.99
N LEU A 113 1.58 -7.57 0.87
CA LEU A 113 2.56 -7.13 -0.15
C LEU A 113 2.20 -5.75 -0.72
N ARG A 114 0.90 -5.50 -0.94
CA ARG A 114 0.35 -4.20 -1.32
C ARG A 114 0.64 -3.13 -0.27
N ASP A 115 0.10 -3.32 0.92
CA ASP A 115 0.07 -2.28 1.96
C ASP A 115 1.49 -1.91 2.40
N SER A 116 2.34 -2.90 2.66
CA SER A 116 3.72 -2.65 3.06
C SER A 116 4.51 -1.86 2.02
N SER A 117 4.26 -2.09 0.72
CA SER A 117 4.87 -1.30 -0.36
C SER A 117 4.34 0.12 -0.42
N ALA A 118 3.02 0.29 -0.28
CA ALA A 118 2.36 1.59 -0.35
C ALA A 118 2.67 2.47 0.87
N GLN A 119 2.68 1.87 2.06
CA GLN A 119 2.95 2.53 3.34
C GLN A 119 4.35 3.17 3.37
N VAL A 120 5.36 2.51 2.79
CA VAL A 120 6.74 3.02 2.79
C VAL A 120 7.11 3.82 1.53
N TRP A 121 6.27 3.78 0.49
CA TRP A 121 6.53 4.45 -0.79
C TRP A 121 6.88 5.95 -0.67
N PRO A 122 6.17 6.77 0.13
CA PRO A 122 6.48 8.20 0.23
C PRO A 122 7.88 8.49 0.77
N TYR A 123 8.50 7.54 1.48
CA TYR A 123 9.83 7.72 2.06
C TYR A 123 10.97 7.38 1.09
N VAL A 124 10.67 6.75 -0.05
CA VAL A 124 11.69 6.37 -1.07
C VAL A 124 12.49 7.59 -1.52
N ALA A 125 11.82 8.73 -1.75
CA ALA A 125 12.47 9.97 -2.16
C ALA A 125 13.43 10.55 -1.10
N LEU A 126 13.27 10.16 0.17
CA LEU A 126 14.09 10.62 1.30
C LEU A 126 15.24 9.67 1.62
N ALA A 127 15.25 8.46 1.03
CA ALA A 127 16.16 7.38 1.39
C ALA A 127 17.63 7.70 1.07
N ALA A 128 17.90 8.46 0.01
CA ALA A 128 19.27 8.83 -0.35
C ALA A 128 19.96 9.69 0.73
N GLU A 129 19.19 10.42 1.54
CA GLU A 129 19.70 11.33 2.59
C GLU A 129 19.66 10.72 4.00
N ASP A 130 19.11 9.51 4.16
CA ASP A 130 18.92 8.87 5.47
C ASP A 130 19.30 7.38 5.40
N PRO A 131 20.53 7.02 5.79
CA PRO A 131 21.02 5.63 5.72
C PRO A 131 20.19 4.63 6.52
N ALA A 132 19.58 5.05 7.63
CA ALA A 132 18.73 4.17 8.43
C ALA A 132 17.42 3.87 7.68
N LEU A 133 16.81 4.90 7.08
CA LEU A 133 15.62 4.75 6.25
C LEU A 133 15.90 3.91 5.01
N LYS A 134 17.06 4.12 4.37
CA LYS A 134 17.52 3.30 3.24
C LYS A 134 17.64 1.82 3.61
N THR A 135 18.21 1.51 4.78
CA THR A 135 18.30 0.14 5.31
C THR A 135 16.93 -0.46 5.62
N LEU A 136 16.00 0.33 6.16
CA LEU A 136 14.63 -0.10 6.41
C LEU A 136 13.92 -0.50 5.10
N LEU A 137 13.99 0.35 4.08
CA LEU A 137 13.37 0.06 2.77
C LEU A 137 14.00 -1.17 2.09
N ALA A 138 15.32 -1.32 2.18
CA ALA A 138 16.01 -2.53 1.75
C ALA A 138 15.47 -3.79 2.46
N GLY A 139 15.25 -3.70 3.77
CA GLY A 139 14.66 -4.77 4.57
C GLY A 139 13.24 -5.15 4.12
N VAL A 140 12.40 -4.18 3.75
CA VAL A 140 11.04 -4.43 3.22
C VAL A 140 11.12 -5.19 1.90
N ILE A 141 11.96 -4.74 0.96
CA ILE A 141 12.13 -5.38 -0.36
C ILE A 141 12.61 -6.84 -0.19
N ARG A 142 13.58 -7.07 0.70
CA ARG A 142 14.10 -8.41 1.00
C ARG A 142 13.04 -9.31 1.60
N ARG A 143 12.24 -8.80 2.56
CA ARG A 143 11.14 -9.53 3.19
C ARG A 143 10.07 -9.92 2.16
N GLN A 144 9.65 -9.00 1.31
CA GLN A 144 8.65 -9.24 0.28
C GLN A 144 9.10 -10.31 -0.74
N ALA A 145 10.37 -10.31 -1.15
CA ALA A 145 10.90 -11.36 -2.02
C ALA A 145 10.75 -12.76 -1.39
N ARG A 146 11.04 -12.89 -0.10
CA ARG A 146 10.93 -14.17 0.64
C ARG A 146 9.47 -14.60 0.83
N GLN A 147 8.57 -13.64 0.99
CA GLN A 147 7.12 -13.90 1.04
C GLN A 147 6.59 -14.40 -0.31
N ILE A 148 7.03 -13.81 -1.42
CA ILE A 148 6.69 -14.30 -2.77
C ILE A 148 7.22 -15.72 -3.00
N LEU A 149 8.46 -16.00 -2.59
CA LEU A 149 9.02 -17.36 -2.67
C LEU A 149 8.28 -18.37 -1.79
N LEU A 150 7.80 -17.92 -0.63
CA LEU A 150 6.98 -18.73 0.25
C LEU A 150 5.64 -19.07 -0.42
N ASP A 151 4.92 -18.09 -0.96
CA ASP A 151 3.71 -18.34 -1.74
C ASP A 151 3.36 -17.14 -2.67
N PRO A 152 3.48 -17.29 -4.00
CA PRO A 152 3.20 -16.19 -4.93
C PRO A 152 1.69 -15.93 -5.13
N TYR A 153 0.82 -16.77 -4.54
CA TYR A 153 -0.64 -16.59 -4.56
C TYR A 153 -1.19 -15.95 -3.30
N ALA A 154 -0.37 -15.73 -2.27
CA ALA A 154 -0.81 -15.11 -1.02
C ALA A 154 -0.69 -13.58 -1.08
N ASN A 155 -1.73 -12.89 -0.59
CA ASN A 155 -1.74 -11.43 -0.39
C ASN A 155 -1.07 -11.04 0.94
N ALA A 156 -1.23 -11.86 1.99
CA ALA A 156 -0.90 -11.49 3.35
C ALA A 156 -0.08 -12.54 4.10
N PHE A 157 0.88 -12.09 4.90
CA PHE A 157 1.86 -12.93 5.56
C PHE A 157 2.02 -12.59 7.03
N ASN A 158 2.34 -13.61 7.82
CA ASN A 158 2.81 -13.49 9.19
C ASN A 158 4.31 -13.24 9.22
N LYS A 159 4.82 -12.75 10.36
CA LYS A 159 6.27 -12.58 10.56
C LYS A 159 7.00 -13.92 10.70
N GLY A 160 6.29 -14.94 11.19
CA GLY A 160 6.73 -16.33 11.32
C GLY A 160 5.53 -17.28 11.26
N PRO A 161 5.70 -18.57 11.57
CA PRO A 161 4.64 -19.58 11.44
C PRO A 161 3.61 -19.50 12.58
N THR A 162 2.92 -18.37 12.72
CA THR A 162 1.98 -18.10 13.84
C THR A 162 0.56 -18.59 13.59
N GLY A 163 0.25 -19.06 12.38
CA GLY A 163 -1.11 -19.43 11.98
C GLY A 163 -1.97 -18.22 11.64
N SER A 164 -3.23 -18.48 11.26
CA SER A 164 -4.15 -17.46 10.75
C SER A 164 -5.59 -17.74 11.21
N PRO A 165 -6.42 -16.71 11.45
CA PRO A 165 -7.86 -16.89 11.60
C PRO A 165 -8.53 -17.47 10.34
N PHE A 166 -7.87 -17.40 9.18
CA PHE A 166 -8.32 -17.92 7.88
C PHE A 166 -7.73 -19.31 7.57
N SER A 167 -7.16 -20.02 8.55
CA SER A 167 -6.57 -21.35 8.33
C SER A 167 -7.56 -22.41 7.88
N THR A 168 -8.87 -22.15 7.98
CA THR A 168 -9.96 -23.02 7.53
C THR A 168 -10.43 -22.74 6.10
N ASP A 169 -9.86 -21.74 5.42
CA ASP A 169 -10.10 -21.55 3.98
C ASP A 169 -9.70 -22.80 3.20
N GLU A 170 -10.53 -23.19 2.23
CA GLU A 170 -10.23 -24.32 1.34
C GLU A 170 -9.28 -23.86 0.24
N THR A 171 -7.99 -23.82 0.59
CA THR A 171 -6.86 -23.47 -0.26
C THR A 171 -5.56 -24.04 0.35
N GLU A 172 -4.41 -23.89 -0.31
CA GLU A 172 -3.12 -24.38 0.19
C GLU A 172 -2.52 -23.43 1.26
N MET A 173 -3.17 -23.32 2.42
CA MET A 173 -2.69 -22.49 3.53
C MET A 173 -1.37 -23.02 4.13
N LYS A 174 -0.52 -22.09 4.55
CA LYS A 174 0.73 -22.34 5.29
C LYS A 174 0.72 -21.54 6.60
N PRO A 175 1.38 -21.98 7.68
CA PRO A 175 1.41 -21.26 8.96
C PRO A 175 1.94 -19.81 8.88
N GLU A 176 2.80 -19.54 7.90
CA GLU A 176 3.39 -18.21 7.63
C GLU A 176 2.47 -17.32 6.76
N VAL A 177 1.42 -17.88 6.17
CA VAL A 177 0.46 -17.15 5.34
C VAL A 177 -0.71 -16.71 6.23
N TRP A 178 -0.92 -15.39 6.33
CA TRP A 178 -2.08 -14.84 7.03
C TRP A 178 -3.33 -15.01 6.17
N GLU A 179 -3.28 -14.66 4.90
CA GLU A 179 -4.40 -14.83 3.98
C GLU A 179 -3.87 -15.19 2.58
N ARG A 180 -4.60 -16.05 1.88
CA ARG A 180 -4.19 -16.56 0.56
C ARG A 180 -5.18 -16.17 -0.54
N LYS A 181 -5.59 -14.90 -0.57
CA LYS A 181 -6.38 -14.33 -1.65
C LYS A 181 -5.45 -13.87 -2.77
N TYR A 182 -5.55 -14.51 -3.94
CA TYR A 182 -4.68 -14.16 -5.06
C TYR A 182 -5.14 -12.87 -5.73
N GLU A 183 -4.27 -11.87 -5.60
CA GLU A 183 -4.40 -10.55 -6.18
C GLU A 183 -3.20 -10.27 -7.07
N LEU A 184 -3.44 -9.92 -8.34
CA LEU A 184 -2.36 -9.63 -9.28
C LEU A 184 -1.48 -8.46 -8.81
N ASP A 185 -2.05 -7.46 -8.14
CA ASP A 185 -1.28 -6.33 -7.63
C ASP A 185 -0.31 -6.69 -6.50
N SER A 186 -0.57 -7.77 -5.75
CA SER A 186 0.35 -8.26 -4.71
C SER A 186 1.72 -8.66 -5.28
N LEU A 187 1.79 -9.04 -6.56
CA LEU A 187 3.07 -9.27 -7.27
C LEU A 187 3.63 -8.00 -7.94
N CYS A 188 2.83 -6.95 -8.10
CA CYS A 188 3.22 -5.70 -8.75
C CYS A 188 3.82 -4.67 -7.77
N TYR A 189 3.24 -4.59 -6.56
CA TYR A 189 3.65 -3.64 -5.52
C TYR A 189 5.12 -3.81 -5.07
N PRO A 190 5.62 -5.03 -4.79
CA PRO A 190 7.02 -5.25 -4.46
C PRO A 190 7.98 -4.83 -5.57
N VAL A 191 7.62 -5.08 -6.83
CA VAL A 191 8.40 -4.64 -8.00
C VAL A 191 8.45 -3.12 -8.08
N ARG A 192 7.30 -2.45 -7.91
CA ARG A 192 7.22 -0.99 -7.90
C ARG A 192 8.12 -0.40 -6.81
N LEU A 193 8.05 -0.92 -5.58
CA LEU A 193 8.90 -0.47 -4.47
C LEU A 193 10.39 -0.69 -4.78
N ALA A 194 10.75 -1.89 -5.22
CA ALA A 194 12.12 -2.26 -5.57
C ALA A 194 12.71 -1.35 -6.65
N HIS A 195 11.96 -1.11 -7.73
CA HIS A 195 12.36 -0.21 -8.81
C HIS A 195 12.52 1.23 -8.31
N GLY A 196 11.53 1.77 -7.59
CA GLY A 196 11.60 3.11 -7.03
C GLY A 196 12.79 3.31 -6.09
N TYR A 197 13.04 2.34 -5.21
CA TYR A 197 14.20 2.32 -4.31
C TYR A 197 15.51 2.33 -5.08
N TRP A 198 15.66 1.48 -6.09
CA TRP A 198 16.85 1.41 -6.92
C TRP A 198 17.10 2.74 -7.65
N LYS A 199 16.07 3.30 -8.30
CA LYS A 199 16.21 4.58 -9.02
C LYS A 199 16.53 5.75 -8.09
N ALA A 200 15.98 5.77 -6.87
CA ALA A 200 16.20 6.85 -5.92
C ALA A 200 17.56 6.78 -5.20
N THR A 201 18.09 5.57 -4.97
CA THR A 201 19.26 5.38 -4.10
C THR A 201 20.51 4.86 -4.81
N GLY A 202 20.35 4.30 -6.02
CA GLY A 202 21.39 3.56 -6.74
C GLY A 202 21.84 2.26 -6.06
N ASP A 203 21.19 1.85 -4.96
CA ASP A 203 21.61 0.71 -4.17
C ASP A 203 21.04 -0.60 -4.71
N ALA A 204 21.95 -1.55 -4.96
CA ALA A 204 21.63 -2.88 -5.43
C ALA A 204 21.61 -3.95 -4.32
N SER A 205 21.98 -3.60 -3.08
CA SER A 205 22.10 -4.53 -1.95
C SER A 205 20.85 -5.36 -1.62
N PRO A 206 19.60 -4.92 -1.87
CA PRO A 206 18.42 -5.75 -1.60
C PRO A 206 18.19 -6.84 -2.65
N PHE A 207 18.81 -6.74 -3.83
CA PHE A 207 18.49 -7.58 -4.99
C PHE A 207 19.39 -8.82 -5.06
N ASP A 208 19.26 -9.66 -4.03
CA ASP A 208 19.96 -10.93 -3.89
C ASP A 208 19.34 -12.04 -4.75
N ASP A 209 19.87 -13.27 -4.63
CA ASP A 209 19.38 -14.45 -5.34
C ASP A 209 17.89 -14.72 -5.07
N ALA A 210 17.46 -14.51 -3.82
CA ALA A 210 16.06 -14.68 -3.44
C ALA A 210 15.16 -13.68 -4.18
N TRP A 211 15.58 -12.42 -4.31
CA TRP A 211 14.85 -11.43 -5.09
C TRP A 211 14.75 -11.80 -6.57
N ARG A 212 15.84 -12.31 -7.17
CA ARG A 212 15.83 -12.78 -8.57
C ARG A 212 14.89 -13.96 -8.78
N GLN A 213 14.90 -14.92 -7.86
CA GLN A 213 14.00 -16.08 -7.91
C GLN A 213 12.54 -15.65 -7.71
N ALA A 214 12.27 -14.74 -6.77
CA ALA A 214 10.93 -14.19 -6.53
C ALA A 214 10.39 -13.46 -7.76
N SER A 215 11.24 -12.69 -8.45
CA SER A 215 10.87 -11.99 -9.68
C SER A 215 10.49 -12.97 -10.79
N ARG A 216 11.28 -14.04 -10.97
CA ARG A 216 10.96 -15.11 -11.94
C ARG A 216 9.67 -15.84 -11.60
N LEU A 217 9.48 -16.20 -10.33
CA LEU A 217 8.26 -16.86 -9.84
C LEU A 217 7.02 -15.98 -10.02
N SER A 218 7.15 -14.66 -9.86
CA SER A 218 6.06 -13.70 -10.09
C SER A 218 5.62 -13.72 -11.55
N VAL A 219 6.57 -13.65 -12.49
CA VAL A 219 6.30 -13.70 -13.93
C VAL A 219 5.72 -15.05 -14.35
N GLU A 220 6.24 -16.14 -13.82
CA GLU A 220 5.69 -17.49 -14.04
C GLU A 220 4.24 -17.59 -13.55
N THR A 221 3.96 -17.09 -12.34
CA THR A 221 2.61 -17.06 -11.77
C THR A 221 1.65 -16.25 -12.66
N MET A 222 2.09 -15.09 -13.14
CA MET A 222 1.31 -14.27 -14.10
C MET A 222 1.02 -15.04 -15.39
N ARG A 223 2.00 -15.77 -15.96
CA ARG A 223 1.81 -16.59 -17.17
C ARG A 223 0.82 -17.73 -16.94
N VAL A 224 0.93 -18.43 -15.81
CA VAL A 224 -0.02 -19.49 -15.42
C VAL A 224 -1.44 -18.91 -15.33
N GLN A 225 -1.59 -17.71 -14.77
CA GLN A 225 -2.87 -17.04 -14.61
C GLN A 225 -3.39 -16.33 -15.88
N GLN A 226 -2.66 -16.37 -17.00
CA GLN A 226 -3.28 -16.17 -18.32
C GLN A 226 -4.25 -17.31 -18.69
N ARG A 227 -4.20 -18.43 -17.95
CA ARG A 227 -5.11 -19.58 -18.04
C ARG A 227 -5.22 -20.23 -19.43
N LYS A 228 -4.21 -20.02 -20.28
CA LYS A 228 -4.14 -20.58 -21.65
C LYS A 228 -4.07 -22.11 -21.69
N ARG A 229 -3.59 -22.73 -20.61
CA ARG A 229 -3.43 -24.20 -20.48
C ARG A 229 -4.38 -24.83 -19.45
N GLY A 230 -5.41 -24.09 -19.03
CA GLY A 230 -6.33 -24.47 -17.95
C GLY A 230 -6.36 -23.45 -16.81
N PRO A 231 -7.15 -23.69 -15.74
CA PRO A 231 -7.37 -22.73 -14.67
C PRO A 231 -6.13 -22.43 -13.81
N GLY A 232 -5.07 -23.23 -13.93
CA GLY A 232 -3.88 -23.15 -13.08
C GLY A 232 -4.08 -23.88 -11.75
N PRO A 233 -3.13 -23.78 -10.82
CA PRO A 233 -3.17 -24.50 -9.54
C PRO A 233 -4.01 -23.80 -8.47
N TYR A 234 -4.24 -22.49 -8.62
CA TYR A 234 -4.88 -21.68 -7.58
C TYR A 234 -6.40 -21.81 -7.58
N HIS A 235 -6.94 -22.24 -6.43
CA HIS A 235 -8.34 -22.18 -6.07
C HIS A 235 -8.45 -21.71 -4.62
N HIS A 236 -9.59 -21.10 -4.27
CA HIS A 236 -9.85 -20.63 -2.91
C HIS A 236 -11.35 -20.64 -2.63
N LYS A 237 -11.77 -21.22 -1.49
CA LYS A 237 -13.13 -21.06 -0.98
C LYS A 237 -13.09 -20.70 0.50
N ARG A 238 -14.04 -19.87 0.91
CA ARG A 238 -14.27 -19.50 2.31
C ARG A 238 -15.72 -19.73 2.69
N SER A 239 -15.93 -20.35 3.85
CA SER A 239 -17.25 -20.42 4.48
C SER A 239 -17.50 -19.12 5.25
N THR A 240 -18.40 -18.28 4.74
CA THR A 240 -18.71 -16.97 5.32
C THR A 240 -20.16 -16.59 4.96
N SER A 241 -20.69 -15.50 5.52
CA SER A 241 -21.93 -14.88 5.06
C SER A 241 -21.67 -13.64 4.19
N TRP A 242 -20.40 -13.22 4.07
CA TRP A 242 -19.99 -12.08 3.27
C TRP A 242 -19.67 -12.53 1.84
N SER A 243 -20.61 -12.29 0.91
CA SER A 243 -20.45 -12.73 -0.48
C SER A 243 -19.17 -12.26 -1.18
N PRO A 244 -18.66 -11.03 -0.97
CA PRO A 244 -17.41 -10.60 -1.60
C PRO A 244 -16.18 -11.43 -1.19
N ASP A 245 -16.22 -12.14 -0.06
CA ASP A 245 -15.13 -13.04 0.34
C ASP A 245 -15.17 -14.40 -0.37
N MET A 246 -16.25 -14.71 -1.10
CA MET A 246 -16.46 -15.98 -1.76
C MET A 246 -16.08 -15.94 -3.24
N ALA A 247 -15.13 -16.77 -3.66
CA ALA A 247 -14.88 -17.00 -5.08
C ALA A 247 -15.91 -17.99 -5.67
N PRO A 248 -16.65 -17.63 -6.74
CA PRO A 248 -17.61 -18.53 -7.37
C PRO A 248 -16.93 -19.69 -8.10
N GLY A 249 -17.72 -20.59 -8.69
CA GLY A 249 -17.20 -21.66 -9.55
C GLY A 249 -16.34 -22.69 -8.81
N GLN A 250 -16.75 -23.08 -7.59
CA GLN A 250 -15.99 -24.00 -6.72
C GLN A 250 -14.58 -23.46 -6.36
N GLY A 251 -14.44 -22.14 -6.25
CA GLY A 251 -13.19 -21.48 -5.90
C GLY A 251 -12.26 -21.19 -7.09
N TRP A 252 -12.69 -21.48 -8.32
CA TRP A 252 -11.95 -21.17 -9.55
C TRP A 252 -12.29 -19.80 -10.15
N GLY A 253 -13.28 -19.11 -9.57
CA GLY A 253 -13.81 -17.86 -10.08
C GLY A 253 -14.74 -18.06 -11.28
N ASN A 254 -15.23 -16.96 -11.83
CA ASN A 254 -16.06 -17.02 -13.04
C ASN A 254 -15.23 -17.44 -14.28
N PRO A 255 -15.83 -18.13 -15.26
CA PRO A 255 -15.12 -18.56 -16.46
C PRO A 255 -14.47 -17.39 -17.22
N VAL A 256 -13.30 -17.64 -17.79
CA VAL A 256 -12.59 -16.69 -18.65
C VAL A 256 -12.27 -17.32 -20.00
N ARG A 257 -12.22 -16.49 -21.04
CA ARG A 257 -11.58 -16.85 -22.32
C ARG A 257 -10.13 -16.35 -22.27
N PRO A 258 -9.11 -17.19 -22.45
CA PRO A 258 -7.71 -16.78 -22.29
C PRO A 258 -7.24 -15.91 -23.47
N VAL A 259 -7.45 -14.59 -23.37
CA VAL A 259 -7.18 -13.60 -24.42
C VAL A 259 -5.82 -12.90 -24.29
N GLY A 260 -4.98 -13.33 -23.33
CA GLY A 260 -3.67 -12.71 -23.06
C GLY A 260 -3.62 -11.88 -21.77
N LEU A 261 -4.78 -11.47 -21.24
CA LEU A 261 -4.88 -10.86 -19.90
C LEU A 261 -4.59 -11.88 -18.80
N ILE A 262 -4.14 -11.39 -17.65
CA ILE A 262 -3.83 -12.17 -16.44
C ILE A 262 -5.06 -12.13 -15.53
N ALA A 263 -5.55 -13.31 -15.14
CA ALA A 263 -6.64 -13.44 -14.17
C ALA A 263 -6.17 -13.00 -12.78
N SER A 264 -7.03 -12.31 -12.03
CA SER A 264 -6.89 -11.97 -10.61
C SER A 264 -8.17 -12.46 -9.93
N MET A 265 -8.04 -13.31 -8.91
CA MET A 265 -9.22 -13.85 -8.22
C MET A 265 -9.85 -12.80 -7.33
N TYR A 266 -9.01 -11.99 -6.69
CA TYR A 266 -9.40 -10.91 -5.81
C TYR A 266 -8.89 -9.57 -6.35
N ARG A 267 -9.57 -8.49 -5.93
CA ARG A 267 -9.20 -7.10 -6.18
C ARG A 267 -8.29 -6.60 -5.06
N PRO A 268 -7.63 -5.44 -5.22
CA PRO A 268 -6.90 -4.80 -4.12
C PRO A 268 -7.76 -4.42 -2.89
N SER A 269 -9.09 -4.60 -2.95
CA SER A 269 -9.99 -4.47 -1.80
C SER A 269 -10.16 -5.78 -1.02
N ASP A 270 -9.43 -6.83 -1.39
CA ASP A 270 -9.60 -8.21 -0.94
C ASP A 270 -10.97 -8.84 -1.29
N ASP A 271 -11.80 -8.17 -2.11
CA ASP A 271 -13.06 -8.71 -2.63
C ASP A 271 -12.85 -9.56 -3.90
N ALA A 272 -13.61 -10.64 -4.03
CA ALA A 272 -13.60 -11.50 -5.21
C ALA A 272 -13.99 -10.71 -6.48
N ALA A 273 -13.21 -10.90 -7.54
CA ALA A 273 -13.46 -10.27 -8.82
C ALA A 273 -14.66 -10.92 -9.52
N MET A 274 -15.63 -10.10 -9.96
CA MET A 274 -16.76 -10.58 -10.78
C MET A 274 -16.28 -11.13 -12.12
N PHE A 275 -15.38 -10.41 -12.80
CA PHE A 275 -14.64 -10.89 -13.97
C PHE A 275 -13.17 -10.87 -13.62
N LEU A 276 -12.47 -11.97 -13.90
CA LEU A 276 -11.13 -12.16 -13.35
C LEU A 276 -10.07 -11.29 -14.04
N PHE A 277 -10.33 -10.76 -15.23
CA PHE A 277 -9.42 -9.83 -15.90
C PHE A 277 -9.60 -8.41 -15.37
N LEU A 278 -9.10 -8.18 -14.16
CA LEU A 278 -9.14 -6.88 -13.51
C LEU A 278 -8.25 -5.88 -14.26
N VAL A 279 -8.90 -4.92 -14.94
CA VAL A 279 -8.25 -3.99 -15.87
C VAL A 279 -7.14 -3.17 -15.21
N PRO A 280 -7.36 -2.51 -14.05
CA PRO A 280 -6.29 -1.74 -13.40
C PRO A 280 -5.09 -2.59 -12.97
N SER A 281 -5.31 -3.80 -12.46
CA SER A 281 -4.21 -4.67 -12.03
C SER A 281 -3.42 -5.22 -13.22
N ASN A 282 -4.06 -5.46 -14.37
CA ASN A 282 -3.35 -5.81 -15.61
C ASN A 282 -2.51 -4.63 -16.12
N MET A 283 -3.02 -3.39 -16.06
CA MET A 283 -2.22 -2.21 -16.39
C MET A 283 -1.02 -2.06 -15.46
N PHE A 284 -1.21 -2.32 -14.17
CA PHE A 284 -0.11 -2.29 -13.21
C PHE A 284 0.93 -3.37 -13.53
N ALA A 285 0.49 -4.59 -13.86
CA ALA A 285 1.38 -5.67 -14.27
C ALA A 285 2.22 -5.30 -15.51
N VAL A 286 1.65 -4.63 -16.52
CA VAL A 286 2.42 -4.14 -17.69
C VAL A 286 3.59 -3.25 -17.26
N VAL A 287 3.35 -2.30 -16.35
CA VAL A 287 4.39 -1.41 -15.84
C VAL A 287 5.42 -2.19 -15.02
N SER A 288 4.98 -3.03 -14.09
CA SER A 288 5.86 -3.84 -13.24
C SER A 288 6.74 -4.80 -14.05
N LEU A 289 6.20 -5.45 -15.09
CA LEU A 289 6.98 -6.31 -15.99
C LEU A 289 8.08 -5.52 -16.71
N ARG A 290 7.79 -4.29 -17.16
CA ARG A 290 8.79 -3.41 -17.78
C ARG A 290 9.86 -2.96 -16.78
N GLN A 291 9.46 -2.70 -15.53
CA GLN A 291 10.41 -2.40 -14.44
C GLN A 291 11.32 -3.59 -14.14
N LEU A 292 10.78 -4.81 -14.06
CA LEU A 292 11.59 -6.03 -13.90
C LEU A 292 12.58 -6.20 -15.04
N ALA A 293 12.16 -5.94 -16.29
CA ALA A 293 13.04 -6.02 -17.43
C ALA A 293 14.23 -5.04 -17.33
N GLU A 294 13.97 -3.77 -17.01
CA GLU A 294 15.04 -2.77 -16.79
C GLU A 294 16.00 -3.20 -15.67
N MET A 295 15.45 -3.63 -14.53
CA MET A 295 16.25 -4.02 -13.37
C MET A 295 17.10 -5.25 -13.65
N HIS A 296 16.55 -6.30 -14.26
CA HIS A 296 17.30 -7.53 -14.52
C HIS A 296 18.40 -7.34 -15.56
N GLU A 297 18.16 -6.51 -16.56
CA GLU A 297 19.17 -6.15 -17.55
C GLU A 297 20.30 -5.31 -16.91
N ALA A 298 19.96 -4.29 -16.12
CA ALA A 298 20.94 -3.38 -15.53
C ALA A 298 21.74 -3.99 -14.35
N LEU A 299 21.08 -4.76 -13.50
CA LEU A 299 21.67 -5.28 -12.25
C LEU A 299 22.34 -6.64 -12.43
N PHE A 300 21.91 -7.44 -13.42
CA PHE A 300 22.34 -8.83 -13.57
C PHE A 300 22.76 -9.23 -14.98
N ALA A 301 22.70 -8.31 -15.97
CA ALA A 301 22.91 -8.61 -17.39
C ALA A 301 22.03 -9.76 -17.91
N ASP A 302 20.85 -9.95 -17.31
CA ASP A 302 19.93 -11.06 -17.57
C ASP A 302 18.98 -10.71 -18.73
N VAL A 303 19.57 -10.56 -19.92
CA VAL A 303 18.87 -10.10 -21.13
C VAL A 303 17.74 -11.04 -21.57
N VAL A 304 17.85 -12.33 -21.25
CA VAL A 304 16.83 -13.34 -21.59
C VAL A 304 15.57 -13.14 -20.77
N PHE A 305 15.70 -13.03 -19.44
CA PHE A 305 14.54 -12.77 -18.60
C PHE A 305 13.95 -11.39 -18.84
N ALA A 306 14.79 -10.37 -19.08
CA ALA A 306 14.32 -9.03 -19.42
C ALA A 306 13.49 -9.02 -20.72
N ALA A 307 13.91 -9.77 -21.74
CA ALA A 307 13.12 -9.95 -22.96
C ALA A 307 11.80 -10.70 -22.69
N ASP A 308 11.80 -11.73 -21.85
CA ASP A 308 10.60 -12.47 -21.47
C ASP A 308 9.57 -11.59 -20.75
N CYS A 309 10.02 -10.75 -19.81
CA CYS A 309 9.20 -9.75 -19.13
C CYS A 309 8.57 -8.76 -20.11
N ARG A 310 9.37 -8.21 -21.05
CA ARG A 310 8.87 -7.30 -22.10
C ARG A 310 7.83 -7.96 -22.99
N ALA A 311 8.07 -9.20 -23.41
CA ALA A 311 7.13 -9.95 -24.24
C ALA A 311 5.79 -10.19 -23.54
N LEU A 312 5.79 -10.55 -22.24
CA LEU A 312 4.55 -10.67 -21.48
C LEU A 312 3.85 -9.31 -21.31
N ALA A 313 4.60 -8.24 -21.01
CA ALA A 313 4.04 -6.90 -20.87
C ALA A 313 3.33 -6.43 -22.15
N ASP A 314 3.96 -6.66 -23.31
CA ASP A 314 3.40 -6.25 -24.60
C ASP A 314 2.18 -7.09 -24.99
N GLU A 315 2.16 -8.39 -24.65
CA GLU A 315 0.96 -9.21 -24.79
C GLU A 315 -0.20 -8.69 -23.95
N VAL A 316 0.03 -8.37 -22.66
CA VAL A 316 -1.02 -7.86 -21.77
C VAL A 316 -1.50 -6.48 -22.23
N ASP A 317 -0.61 -5.58 -22.64
CA ASP A 317 -0.99 -4.24 -23.16
C ASP A 317 -1.84 -4.35 -24.43
N ALA A 318 -1.47 -5.25 -25.35
CA ALA A 318 -2.26 -5.52 -26.54
C ALA A 318 -3.65 -6.06 -26.21
N ALA A 319 -3.74 -7.02 -25.28
CA ALA A 319 -5.00 -7.59 -24.84
C ALA A 319 -5.89 -6.57 -24.10
N LEU A 320 -5.29 -5.67 -23.29
CA LEU A 320 -5.98 -4.55 -22.66
C LEU A 320 -6.63 -3.65 -23.72
N ARG A 321 -5.86 -3.19 -24.71
CA ARG A 321 -6.38 -2.32 -25.78
C ARG A 321 -7.50 -2.99 -26.59
N ALA A 322 -7.41 -4.30 -26.80
CA ALA A 322 -8.39 -5.05 -27.58
C ALA A 322 -9.68 -5.37 -26.81
N HIS A 323 -9.62 -5.53 -25.49
CA HIS A 323 -10.74 -6.09 -24.72
C HIS A 323 -11.25 -5.24 -23.57
N ALA A 324 -10.48 -4.24 -23.11
CA ALA A 324 -10.84 -3.45 -21.94
C ALA A 324 -11.23 -1.99 -22.27
N LEU A 325 -11.10 -1.56 -23.53
CA LEU A 325 -11.64 -0.28 -24.00
C LEU A 325 -13.09 -0.45 -24.45
N VAL A 326 -13.99 0.32 -23.83
CA VAL A 326 -15.43 0.29 -24.08
C VAL A 326 -15.88 1.68 -24.54
N GLU A 327 -16.76 1.74 -25.54
CA GLU A 327 -17.42 2.98 -25.93
C GLU A 327 -18.61 3.23 -24.99
N HIS A 328 -18.46 4.18 -24.07
CA HIS A 328 -19.51 4.60 -23.15
C HIS A 328 -20.42 5.64 -23.82
N PRO A 329 -21.77 5.52 -23.74
CA PRO A 329 -22.70 6.38 -24.49
C PRO A 329 -22.51 7.90 -24.29
N THR A 330 -22.03 8.31 -23.12
CA THR A 330 -21.87 9.74 -22.77
C THR A 330 -20.43 10.15 -22.47
N ALA A 331 -19.53 9.20 -22.21
CA ALA A 331 -18.16 9.49 -21.80
C ALA A 331 -17.14 9.20 -22.91
N GLY A 332 -17.62 8.69 -24.06
CA GLY A 332 -16.76 8.22 -25.14
C GLY A 332 -15.99 6.97 -24.73
N ARG A 333 -14.78 6.82 -25.25
CA ARG A 333 -13.94 5.66 -24.99
C ARG A 333 -13.38 5.68 -23.57
N VAL A 334 -13.72 4.67 -22.78
CA VAL A 334 -13.29 4.48 -21.39
C VAL A 334 -12.69 3.09 -21.19
N TRP A 335 -11.92 2.93 -20.12
CA TRP A 335 -11.55 1.60 -19.63
C TRP A 335 -12.71 0.99 -18.83
N ALA A 336 -12.94 -0.31 -19.02
CA ALA A 336 -13.93 -1.08 -18.26
C ALA A 336 -13.56 -1.21 -16.77
#